data_AF-A0A434RQ27-F1
#
_entry.id   AF-A0A434RQ27-F1
#
_cell.length_a   1.000
_cell.length_b   1.000
_cell.length_c   1.000
_cell.angle_alpha   90.00
_cell.angle_beta   90.00
_cell.angle_gamma   90.00
#
_symmetry.space_group_name_H-M   'P 1'
#
loop_
_entity.id
_entity.type
_entity.pdbx_description
1 polymer ?
#
loop_
_entity_poly.entity_id
_entity_poly.type
_entity_poly.pdbx_seq_one_letter_code
_entity_poly.pdbx_strand_id
1 'polypeptide(L)'
;VAVSTAYWPMIWPSPERATLERSAATLKLPLRPPATADEVSFLEPEGATPWATETIRPTNSERHIHRNEKTGVVTLAVTDDFGEVRDLEHGLVHGSMVRETWAIQPDDPLSATGSTHWTQTLSRNEWSVRTETFAEMRSDAQDFILSARIEAYEGEKLVFERDFKQTIPRALV
;
A
#
# COMPACT_ATOMS: atom_id res chain seq x y z
N VAL A 1 4.95 -25.51 3.15
CA VAL A 1 3.91 -25.06 2.18
C VAL A 1 2.73 -24.57 2.98
N ALA A 2 2.24 -23.37 2.71
CA ALA A 2 1.00 -22.83 3.26
C ALA A 2 0.00 -22.65 2.10
N VAL A 3 -1.27 -22.94 2.34
CA VAL A 3 -2.36 -22.77 1.36
C VAL A 3 -3.49 -22.03 2.05
N SER A 4 -4.01 -20.99 1.41
CA SER A 4 -5.11 -20.16 1.91
C SER A 4 -6.07 -19.82 0.77
N THR A 5 -7.35 -19.68 1.07
CA THR A 5 -8.38 -19.19 0.14
C THR A 5 -8.43 -17.66 0.05
N ALA A 6 -7.76 -16.97 0.97
CA ALA A 6 -7.73 -15.52 1.03
C ALA A 6 -6.34 -15.02 1.42
N TYR A 7 -5.95 -13.87 0.86
CA TYR A 7 -4.74 -13.14 1.25
C TYR A 7 -5.06 -11.67 1.50
N TRP A 8 -6.03 -11.43 2.37
CA TRP A 8 -6.48 -10.09 2.74
C TRP A 8 -5.44 -9.34 3.59
N PRO A 9 -5.22 -8.02 3.39
CA PRO A 9 -5.80 -7.15 2.36
C PRO A 9 -5.00 -7.11 1.04
N MET A 10 -3.91 -7.88 0.93
CA MET A 10 -3.03 -7.86 -0.26
C MET A 10 -3.75 -8.26 -1.55
N ILE A 11 -4.70 -9.19 -1.45
CA ILE A 11 -5.55 -9.63 -2.55
C ILE A 11 -7.00 -9.48 -2.10
N TRP A 12 -7.79 -8.77 -2.93
CA TRP A 12 -9.21 -8.57 -2.67
C TRP A 12 -9.97 -9.91 -2.68
N PRO A 13 -10.94 -10.14 -1.78
CA PRO A 13 -11.63 -11.42 -1.68
C PRO A 13 -12.44 -11.74 -2.95
N SER A 14 -12.57 -13.03 -3.26
CA SER A 14 -13.55 -13.55 -4.21
C SER A 14 -14.98 -13.13 -3.83
N PRO A 15 -15.94 -13.05 -4.77
CA PRO A 15 -17.32 -12.67 -4.44
C PRO A 15 -18.03 -13.62 -3.48
N GLU A 16 -17.55 -14.86 -3.41
CA GLU A 16 -18.11 -15.92 -2.59
C GLU A 16 -17.00 -16.55 -1.74
N ARG A 17 -17.40 -17.20 -0.65
CA ARG A 17 -16.45 -17.89 0.22
C ARG A 17 -15.94 -19.15 -0.48
N ALA A 18 -14.66 -19.16 -0.83
CA ALA A 18 -14.03 -20.34 -1.41
C ALA A 18 -13.79 -21.42 -0.33
N THR A 19 -13.91 -22.68 -0.74
CA THR A 19 -13.52 -23.86 0.05
C THR A 19 -12.42 -24.61 -0.68
N LEU A 20 -11.45 -25.14 0.06
CA LEU A 20 -10.38 -25.97 -0.50
C LEU A 20 -10.53 -27.40 -0.01
N GLU A 21 -10.68 -28.32 -0.96
CA GLU A 21 -10.60 -29.75 -0.70
C GLU A 21 -9.29 -30.27 -1.30
N ARG A 22 -8.54 -31.07 -0.53
CA ARG A 22 -7.26 -31.62 -0.97
C ARG A 22 -7.30 -33.14 -0.95
N SER A 23 -7.26 -33.75 -2.13
CA SER A 23 -7.07 -35.20 -2.28
C SER A 23 -5.59 -35.60 -2.26
N ALA A 24 -4.74 -34.91 -3.02
CA ALA A 24 -3.27 -35.03 -3.02
C ALA A 24 -2.63 -33.70 -3.49
N ALA A 25 -1.43 -33.39 -3.00
CA ALA A 25 -0.68 -32.21 -3.44
C ALA A 25 0.81 -32.55 -3.54
N THR A 26 1.49 -32.07 -4.58
CA THR A 26 2.93 -32.29 -4.80
C THR A 26 3.61 -30.97 -5.10
N LEU A 27 4.68 -30.67 -4.37
CA LEU A 27 5.56 -29.55 -4.67
C LEU A 27 6.81 -30.11 -5.35
N LYS A 28 7.04 -29.72 -6.61
CA LYS A 28 8.27 -30.05 -7.33
C LYS A 28 9.22 -28.86 -7.23
N LEU A 29 10.36 -29.06 -6.57
CA LEU A 29 11.43 -28.07 -6.48
C LEU A 29 12.63 -28.55 -7.29
N PRO A 30 13.29 -27.69 -8.07
CA PRO A 30 14.58 -28.02 -8.64
C PRO A 30 15.58 -28.21 -7.49
N LEU A 31 16.23 -29.38 -7.45
CA LEU A 31 17.28 -29.68 -6.49
C LEU A 31 18.63 -29.42 -7.14
N ARG A 32 19.38 -28.46 -6.60
CA ARG A 32 20.76 -28.20 -6.99
C ARG A 32 21.69 -28.97 -6.06
N PRO A 33 22.77 -29.60 -6.57
CA PRO A 33 23.81 -30.15 -5.70
C PRO A 33 24.37 -29.06 -4.76
N PRO A 34 24.72 -29.40 -3.52
CA PRO A 34 25.39 -28.46 -2.63
C PRO A 34 26.67 -27.92 -3.29
N ALA A 35 26.86 -26.60 -3.26
CA ALA A 35 28.10 -25.99 -3.73
C ALA A 35 29.24 -26.34 -2.76
N THR A 36 30.41 -26.71 -3.31
CA THR A 36 31.61 -27.01 -2.51
C THR A 36 32.52 -25.80 -2.32
N ALA A 37 32.26 -24.72 -3.08
CA ALA A 37 32.94 -23.43 -3.02
C ALA A 37 32.04 -22.37 -3.66
N ASP A 38 32.41 -21.10 -3.52
CA ASP A 38 31.78 -20.01 -4.25
C ASP A 38 31.98 -20.22 -5.76
N GLU A 39 30.89 -20.26 -6.51
CA GLU A 39 30.91 -20.51 -7.97
C GLU A 39 31.04 -19.23 -8.79
N VAL A 40 30.73 -18.09 -8.17
CA VAL A 40 30.82 -16.76 -8.75
C VAL A 40 31.39 -15.84 -7.67
N SER A 41 32.43 -15.10 -8.03
CA SER A 41 32.89 -13.96 -7.26
C SER A 41 32.42 -12.67 -7.92
N PHE A 42 31.86 -11.77 -7.13
CA PHE A 42 31.54 -10.42 -7.57
C PHE A 42 32.69 -9.49 -7.20
N LEU A 43 32.81 -8.38 -7.93
CA LEU A 43 33.64 -7.26 -7.47
C LEU A 43 33.01 -6.65 -6.23
N GLU A 44 33.81 -5.85 -5.52
CA GLU A 44 33.28 -5.03 -4.42
C GLU A 44 32.11 -4.17 -4.93
N PRO A 45 31.05 -3.98 -4.12
CA PRO A 45 29.93 -3.15 -4.50
C PRO A 45 30.37 -1.73 -4.85
N GLU A 46 29.98 -1.26 -6.04
CA GLU A 46 30.11 0.13 -6.42
C GLU A 46 28.84 0.88 -5.99
N GLY A 47 29.01 2.05 -5.36
CA GLY A 47 27.90 2.89 -4.93
C GLY A 47 28.20 4.37 -5.18
N ALA A 48 27.16 5.13 -5.55
CA ALA A 48 27.26 6.58 -5.61
C ALA A 48 27.48 7.17 -4.20
N THR A 49 28.01 8.40 -4.14
CA THR A 49 28.05 9.16 -2.89
C THR A 49 26.64 9.24 -2.29
N PRO A 50 26.45 8.94 -0.99
CA PRO A 50 25.15 9.02 -0.35
C PRO A 50 24.51 10.39 -0.56
N TRP A 51 23.20 10.39 -0.72
CA TRP A 51 22.43 11.62 -0.85
C TRP A 51 22.60 12.48 0.43
N ALA A 52 23.12 13.69 0.26
CA ALA A 52 23.36 14.61 1.37
C ALA A 52 22.04 15.29 1.77
N THR A 53 21.46 14.85 2.87
CA THR A 53 20.17 15.38 3.36
C THR A 53 20.21 15.75 4.84
N GLU A 54 19.37 16.71 5.23
CA GLU A 54 19.02 17.02 6.61
C GLU A 54 17.61 16.49 6.91
N THR A 55 17.45 15.70 7.98
CA THR A 55 16.14 15.22 8.42
C THR A 55 15.36 16.33 9.12
N ILE A 56 14.19 16.68 8.58
CA ILE A 56 13.27 17.68 9.15
C ILE A 56 12.22 16.99 10.03
N ARG A 57 11.67 15.87 9.55
CA ARG A 57 10.74 15.00 10.28
C ARG A 57 11.20 13.55 10.13
N PRO A 58 11.34 12.77 11.20
CA PRO A 58 11.70 11.37 11.09
C PRO A 58 10.55 10.56 10.47
N THR A 59 10.89 9.40 9.90
CA THR A 59 9.90 8.41 9.45
C THR A 59 9.19 7.79 10.65
N ASN A 60 7.91 7.47 10.49
CA ASN A 60 7.15 6.65 11.44
C ASN A 60 6.24 5.67 10.69
N SER A 61 6.05 4.47 11.24
CA SER A 61 5.20 3.45 10.64
C SER A 61 4.43 2.72 11.73
N GLU A 62 3.11 2.73 11.60
CA GLU A 62 2.18 2.15 12.56
C GLU A 62 1.13 1.30 11.84
N ARG A 63 0.85 0.13 12.43
CA ARG A 63 -0.16 -0.80 11.92
C ARG A 63 -0.97 -1.35 13.08
N HIS A 64 -2.27 -1.16 13.02
CA HIS A 64 -3.20 -1.60 14.05
C HIS A 64 -4.29 -2.48 13.46
N ILE A 65 -4.48 -3.65 14.08
CA ILE A 65 -5.61 -4.52 13.76
C ILE A 65 -6.62 -4.37 14.90
N HIS A 66 -7.83 -3.95 14.55
CA HIS A 66 -8.96 -3.83 15.44
C HIS A 66 -10.00 -4.88 15.09
N ARG A 67 -10.55 -5.55 16.10
CA ARG A 67 -11.72 -6.42 15.95
C ARG A 67 -12.85 -5.86 16.78
N ASN A 68 -13.98 -5.62 16.14
CA ASN A 68 -15.20 -5.24 16.84
C ASN A 68 -15.90 -6.51 17.33
N GLU A 69 -15.90 -6.76 18.64
CA GLU A 69 -16.50 -7.97 19.23
C GLU A 69 -18.03 -8.05 19.03
N LYS A 70 -18.72 -6.91 18.88
CA LYS A 70 -20.17 -6.89 18.66
C LYS A 70 -20.54 -7.24 17.23
N THR A 71 -19.79 -6.71 16.26
CA THR A 71 -20.12 -6.86 14.82
C THR A 71 -19.29 -7.91 14.09
N GLY A 72 -18.17 -8.33 14.69
CA GLY A 72 -17.21 -9.25 14.10
C GLY A 72 -16.26 -8.61 13.06
N VAL A 73 -16.46 -7.34 12.71
CA VAL A 73 -15.64 -6.64 11.70
C VAL A 73 -14.19 -6.56 12.15
N VAL A 74 -13.28 -6.87 11.22
CA VAL A 74 -11.84 -6.71 11.39
C VAL A 74 -11.39 -5.52 10.54
N THR A 75 -10.69 -4.58 11.16
CA THR A 75 -10.15 -3.39 10.51
C THR A 75 -8.64 -3.36 10.69
N LEU A 76 -7.90 -3.23 9.60
CA LEU A 76 -6.48 -2.88 9.60
C LEU A 76 -6.33 -1.40 9.27
N ALA A 77 -5.80 -0.63 10.21
CA ALA A 77 -5.40 0.76 10.02
C ALA A 77 -3.88 0.83 9.87
N VAL A 78 -3.40 1.50 8.82
CA VAL A 78 -1.97 1.71 8.54
C VAL A 78 -1.70 3.20 8.46
N THR A 79 -0.63 3.65 9.10
CA THR A 79 -0.07 4.99 8.89
C THR A 79 1.42 4.83 8.65
N ASP A 80 1.86 5.13 7.44
CA ASP A 80 3.29 5.17 7.08
C ASP A 80 3.64 6.63 6.74
N ASP A 81 4.28 7.34 7.68
CA ASP A 81 4.90 8.64 7.46
C ASP A 81 6.35 8.41 7.01
N PHE A 82 6.64 8.75 5.75
CA PHE A 82 7.98 8.62 5.18
C PHE A 82 8.92 9.75 5.63
N GLY A 83 8.46 10.57 6.59
CA GLY A 83 9.21 11.68 7.13
C GLY A 83 9.28 12.84 6.16
N GLU A 84 10.25 13.70 6.42
CA GLU A 84 10.53 14.87 5.60
C GLU A 84 12.02 15.17 5.68
N VAL A 85 12.66 15.35 4.52
CA VAL A 85 14.09 15.64 4.44
C VAL A 85 14.34 16.83 3.51
N ARG A 86 15.38 17.59 3.84
CA ARG A 86 15.91 18.69 3.03
C ARG A 86 17.14 18.20 2.27
N ASP A 87 17.11 18.36 0.97
CA ASP A 87 18.29 18.22 0.12
C ASP A 87 19.31 19.34 0.43
N LEU A 88 20.56 18.99 0.75
CA LEU A 88 21.59 19.96 1.13
C LEU A 88 22.25 20.67 -0.05
N GLU A 89 22.08 20.20 -1.29
CA GLU A 89 22.60 20.84 -2.50
C GLU A 89 21.69 21.97 -2.96
N HIS A 90 20.38 21.73 -3.04
CA HIS A 90 19.42 22.68 -3.60
C HIS A 90 18.32 23.16 -2.64
N GLY A 91 18.32 22.68 -1.39
CA GLY A 91 17.45 23.17 -0.31
C GLY A 91 15.97 22.78 -0.44
N LEU A 92 15.62 21.84 -1.32
CA LEU A 92 14.24 21.37 -1.44
C LEU A 92 13.93 20.45 -0.28
N VAL A 93 12.82 20.71 0.39
CA VAL A 93 12.25 19.83 1.40
C VAL A 93 11.15 19.01 0.74
N HIS A 94 11.18 17.69 0.93
CA HIS A 94 10.12 16.81 0.47
C HIS A 94 9.71 15.85 1.57
N GLY A 95 8.41 15.57 1.65
CA GLY A 95 7.84 14.63 2.60
C GLY A 95 6.63 13.93 2.01
N SER A 96 6.31 12.76 2.55
CA SER A 96 5.10 12.05 2.16
C SER A 96 4.60 11.17 3.29
N MET A 97 3.30 10.89 3.28
CA MET A 97 2.67 9.97 4.23
C MET A 97 1.46 9.33 3.57
N VAL A 98 1.23 8.07 3.92
CA VAL A 98 0.02 7.33 3.57
C VAL A 98 -0.73 6.90 4.82
N ARG A 99 -2.05 6.98 4.74
CA ARG A 99 -2.99 6.44 5.71
C ARG A 99 -3.93 5.50 5.00
N GLU A 100 -4.04 4.27 5.48
CA GLU A 100 -4.92 3.27 4.89
C GLU A 100 -5.85 2.70 5.94
N THR A 101 -7.05 2.35 5.52
CA THR A 101 -8.00 1.59 6.35
C THR A 101 -8.66 0.52 5.50
N TRP A 102 -8.44 -0.73 5.89
CA TRP A 102 -8.98 -1.92 5.26
C TRP A 102 -9.93 -2.60 6.24
N ALA A 103 -11.19 -2.82 5.88
CA ALA A 103 -12.17 -3.46 6.75
C ALA A 103 -12.89 -4.61 6.06
N ILE A 104 -13.22 -5.65 6.83
CA ILE A 104 -13.96 -6.80 6.33
C ILE A 104 -14.70 -7.50 7.48
N GLN A 105 -15.91 -7.98 7.21
CA GLN A 105 -16.57 -9.00 8.03
C GLN A 105 -16.03 -10.38 7.61
N PRO A 106 -15.39 -11.14 8.52
CA PRO A 106 -14.70 -12.39 8.15
C PRO A 106 -15.58 -13.41 7.42
N ASP A 107 -16.89 -13.35 7.66
CA ASP A 107 -17.86 -14.28 7.13
C ASP A 107 -18.56 -13.83 5.83
N ASP A 108 -18.36 -12.58 5.42
CA ASP A 108 -18.95 -11.99 4.23
C ASP A 108 -17.86 -11.33 3.37
N PRO A 109 -17.37 -11.99 2.30
CA PRO A 109 -16.30 -11.42 1.47
C PRO A 109 -16.73 -10.17 0.69
N LEU A 110 -18.03 -9.92 0.51
CA LEU A 110 -18.53 -8.71 -0.16
C LEU A 110 -18.54 -7.48 0.76
N SER A 111 -18.37 -7.68 2.06
CA SER A 111 -18.24 -6.59 3.04
C SER A 111 -16.88 -5.87 2.99
N ALA A 112 -15.92 -6.38 2.21
CA ALA A 112 -14.59 -5.82 2.09
C ALA A 112 -14.64 -4.34 1.64
N THR A 113 -13.94 -3.49 2.36
CA THR A 113 -13.71 -2.09 2.01
C THR A 113 -12.25 -1.71 2.20
N GLY A 114 -11.78 -0.79 1.37
CA GLY A 114 -10.45 -0.23 1.44
C GLY A 114 -10.52 1.27 1.23
N SER A 115 -9.76 2.03 2.00
CA SER A 115 -9.59 3.46 1.82
C SER A 115 -8.12 3.82 1.98
N THR A 116 -7.66 4.77 1.19
CA THR A 116 -6.30 5.29 1.23
C THR A 116 -6.34 6.81 1.13
N HIS A 117 -5.45 7.45 1.87
CA HIS A 117 -5.21 8.88 1.84
C HIS A 117 -3.70 9.12 1.83
N TRP A 118 -3.20 9.66 0.73
CA TRP A 118 -1.81 10.07 0.58
C TRP A 118 -1.70 11.58 0.65
N THR A 119 -0.67 12.04 1.35
CA THR A 119 -0.19 13.42 1.33
C THR A 119 1.24 13.42 0.81
N GLN A 120 1.55 14.30 -0.14
CA GLN A 120 2.92 14.59 -0.56
C GLN A 120 3.16 16.09 -0.48
N THR A 121 4.29 16.50 0.11
CA THR A 121 4.67 17.90 0.28
C THR A 121 6.00 18.18 -0.40
N LEU A 122 6.12 19.37 -1.00
CA LEU A 122 7.37 19.93 -1.47
C LEU A 122 7.45 21.39 -1.00
N SER A 123 8.59 21.82 -0.51
CA SER A 123 8.80 23.23 -0.17
C SER A 123 10.25 23.68 -0.32
N ARG A 124 10.44 24.97 -0.58
CA ARG A 124 11.74 25.63 -0.66
C ARG A 124 11.57 27.13 -0.50
N ASN A 125 12.22 27.72 0.50
CA ASN A 125 12.06 29.13 0.86
C ASN A 125 10.57 29.47 1.10
N GLU A 126 10.03 30.49 0.40
CA GLU A 126 8.62 30.89 0.49
C GLU A 126 7.68 30.02 -0.33
N TRP A 127 8.20 29.14 -1.19
CA TRP A 127 7.39 28.27 -2.05
C TRP A 127 7.05 26.96 -1.34
N SER A 128 5.77 26.56 -1.39
CA SER A 128 5.33 25.23 -0.99
C SER A 128 4.17 24.74 -1.85
N VAL A 129 4.15 23.42 -2.09
CA VAL A 129 3.03 22.73 -2.74
C VAL A 129 2.72 21.44 -2.00
N ARG A 130 1.45 21.03 -2.09
CA ARG A 130 0.97 19.80 -1.49
C ARG A 130 -0.02 19.11 -2.42
N THR A 131 0.08 17.80 -2.56
CA THR A 131 -0.94 16.99 -3.21
C THR A 131 -1.57 16.05 -2.21
N GLU A 132 -2.89 15.96 -2.25
CA GLU A 132 -3.66 14.97 -1.49
C GLU A 132 -4.33 14.03 -2.49
N THR A 133 -4.24 12.73 -2.25
CA THR A 133 -5.01 11.76 -3.03
C THR A 133 -5.80 10.85 -2.10
N PHE A 134 -7.07 10.67 -2.41
CA PHE A 134 -8.00 9.81 -1.70
C PHE A 134 -8.44 8.73 -2.65
N ALA A 135 -8.50 7.48 -2.19
CA ALA A 135 -9.15 6.41 -2.93
C ALA A 135 -9.92 5.51 -1.99
N GLU A 136 -11.13 5.15 -2.38
CA GLU A 136 -11.98 4.17 -1.72
C GLU A 136 -12.32 3.07 -2.72
N MET A 137 -12.33 1.84 -2.22
CA MET A 137 -12.69 0.66 -2.98
C MET A 137 -13.62 -0.21 -2.15
N ARG A 138 -14.65 -0.71 -2.81
CA ARG A 138 -15.51 -1.80 -2.33
C ARG A 138 -15.85 -2.71 -3.51
N SER A 139 -16.60 -3.76 -3.26
CA SER A 139 -17.08 -4.64 -4.33
C SER A 139 -18.46 -5.21 -4.03
N ASP A 140 -19.21 -5.53 -5.07
CA ASP A 140 -20.33 -6.47 -4.98
C ASP A 140 -19.98 -7.77 -5.72
N ALA A 141 -20.96 -8.66 -5.92
CA ALA A 141 -20.72 -9.95 -6.56
C ALA A 141 -20.14 -9.84 -7.98
N GLN A 142 -20.44 -8.75 -8.70
CA GLN A 142 -20.13 -8.59 -10.12
C GLN A 142 -19.05 -7.54 -10.38
N ASP A 143 -18.93 -6.53 -9.52
CA ASP A 143 -18.11 -5.36 -9.81
C ASP A 143 -17.23 -4.93 -8.64
N PHE A 144 -16.08 -4.35 -8.97
CA PHE A 144 -15.34 -3.44 -8.11
C PHE A 144 -15.87 -2.03 -8.29
N ILE A 145 -16.05 -1.31 -7.19
CA ILE A 145 -16.61 0.04 -7.18
C ILE A 145 -15.56 0.93 -6.52
N LEU A 146 -14.98 1.83 -7.32
CA LEU A 146 -13.90 2.71 -6.93
C LEU A 146 -14.36 4.16 -6.99
N SER A 147 -13.97 4.94 -5.98
CA SER A 147 -14.01 6.39 -6.01
C SER A 147 -12.66 6.94 -5.59
N ALA A 148 -12.21 8.00 -6.25
CA ALA A 148 -10.97 8.67 -5.89
C ALA A 148 -11.10 10.17 -6.07
N ARG A 149 -10.28 10.91 -5.35
CA ARG A 149 -10.16 12.36 -5.46
C ARG A 149 -8.69 12.75 -5.42
N ILE A 150 -8.32 13.70 -6.25
CA ILE A 150 -6.99 14.32 -6.23
C ILE A 150 -7.19 15.80 -5.95
N GLU A 151 -6.37 16.35 -5.06
CA GLU A 151 -6.29 17.78 -4.76
C GLU A 151 -4.83 18.23 -4.88
N ALA A 152 -4.60 19.41 -5.44
CA ALA A 152 -3.28 20.04 -5.45
C ALA A 152 -3.37 21.47 -4.93
N TYR A 153 -2.42 21.83 -4.08
CA TYR A 153 -2.35 23.09 -3.37
C TYR A 153 -1.04 23.82 -3.68
N GLU A 154 -1.12 25.13 -3.83
CA GLU A 154 0.01 26.06 -3.76
C GLU A 154 -0.11 26.87 -2.46
N GLY A 155 0.80 26.66 -1.52
CA GLY A 155 0.56 27.01 -0.12
C GLY A 155 -0.74 26.34 0.39
N GLU A 156 -1.65 27.15 0.91
CA GLU A 156 -2.98 26.71 1.37
C GLU A 156 -4.08 26.85 0.29
N LYS A 157 -3.74 27.38 -0.88
CA LYS A 157 -4.71 27.60 -1.96
C LYS A 157 -4.88 26.33 -2.79
N LEU A 158 -6.08 25.77 -2.81
CA LEU A 158 -6.45 24.71 -3.75
C LEU A 158 -6.40 25.27 -5.18
N VAL A 159 -5.51 24.71 -6.00
CA VAL A 159 -5.31 25.13 -7.39
C VAL A 159 -5.83 24.10 -8.40
N PHE A 160 -6.04 22.86 -7.96
CA PHE A 160 -6.62 21.81 -8.78
C PHE A 160 -7.36 20.79 -7.90
N GLU A 161 -8.52 20.35 -8.36
CA GLU A 161 -9.19 19.18 -7.82
C GLU A 161 -9.84 18.36 -8.92
N ARG A 162 -9.95 17.05 -8.71
CA ARG A 162 -10.67 16.16 -9.61
C ARG A 162 -11.17 14.92 -8.90
N ASP A 163 -12.44 14.60 -9.12
CA ASP A 163 -13.06 13.35 -8.70
C ASP A 163 -13.07 12.31 -9.82
N PHE A 164 -12.98 11.05 -9.39
CA PHE A 164 -13.05 9.87 -10.24
C PHE A 164 -14.04 8.89 -9.62
N LYS A 165 -14.85 8.26 -10.47
CA LYS A 165 -15.68 7.12 -10.09
C LYS A 165 -15.61 6.10 -11.21
N GLN A 166 -15.37 4.84 -10.85
CA GLN A 166 -15.28 3.76 -11.82
C GLN A 166 -15.90 2.49 -11.25
N THR A 167 -16.65 1.81 -12.10
CA THR A 167 -17.14 0.45 -11.87
C THR A 167 -16.38 -0.47 -12.82
N ILE A 168 -15.77 -1.52 -12.28
CA ILE A 168 -14.93 -2.46 -13.03
C ILE A 168 -15.49 -3.86 -12.82
N PRO A 169 -15.93 -4.56 -13.88
CA PRO A 169 -16.39 -5.94 -13.76
C PRO A 169 -15.32 -6.86 -13.18
N ARG A 170 -15.75 -7.78 -12.33
CA ARG A 170 -14.91 -8.85 -11.77
C ARG A 170 -14.67 -9.90 -12.84
N ALA A 171 -13.47 -9.89 -13.41
CA ALA A 171 -13.00 -10.97 -14.27
C ALA A 171 -12.49 -12.13 -13.41
N LEU A 172 -13.39 -13.05 -13.04
CA LEU A 172 -13.03 -14.28 -12.34
C LEU A 172 -12.50 -15.29 -13.37
N VAL A 173 -11.33 -15.86 -13.09
CA VAL A 173 -10.74 -16.98 -13.86
C VAL A 173 -10.94 -18.26 -13.08
#